data_AF-A0A1Y2BVL5-F1
#
_entry.id   AF-A0A1Y2BVL5-F1
#
_cell.length_a   1.000
_cell.length_b   1.000
_cell.length_c   1.000
_cell.angle_alpha   90.00
_cell.angle_beta   90.00
_cell.angle_gamma   90.00
#
_symmetry.space_group_name_H-M   'P 1'
#
loop_
_entity.id
_entity.type
_entity.pdbx_description
1 polymer ?
#
loop_
_entity_poly.entity_id
_entity_poly.type
_entity_poly.pdbx_seq_one_letter_code
_entity_poly.pdbx_strand_id
1 'polypeptide(L)'
;MASTQSLNTPLSKSQELDTAEKVTKEFEQPGLLYVRIVEARNLNHVANAKALKESQPMPYLVIEFDKNETMSWGKEPKQEEYASAGTIDFNFNTSFDVSRESDLVVTMYQKKALRGDIPVGTVRISPAFDQKEQDEWFKLLPVGSASTPLTTSVGEIRVHILFKEHPKTAVKPLGVDDFEILRVLGKGSFGKVVQVRKKDTGRVYAMKILKKASIVERDEVQHTLAERNVLAKVSHPFIVNIKFSFQTKDKLYLVLAFVNGGELFHHLQMEGRFEESRARMYAAELLSALECLHSFNIIYRDLKPENILLDYSGHIALCDFGLCKLNMKDGHTTNTFCGTPEYLAPEILLNQPYTKAVDWWTLGVLIYEMIVGLPPFYDENHSVMYERILGDELKFPDYMGTAVMDLLKKLLNRDPAQRLGANGAQELKSHPFFAEINWQKLNARKYRPAFRPEVSHAADTSNFDQEFTSEEARDSCVDPHNRLPDSQQAQFAGFSYRKTSAESMQIGSLNGRRGSLPRGSLALRREGHGLRRWEE
;
A
#
# COMPACT_ATOMS: atom_id res chain seq x y z
N MET A 1 29.44 -49.17 42.67
CA MET A 1 30.51 -48.19 42.92
C MET A 1 30.96 -47.62 41.58
N ALA A 2 30.69 -46.34 41.33
CA ALA A 2 31.47 -45.42 40.49
C ALA A 2 30.64 -44.15 40.26
N SER A 3 30.87 -43.17 41.14
CA SER A 3 30.58 -41.75 41.00
C SER A 3 31.50 -41.09 39.97
N THR A 4 31.03 -40.00 39.33
CA THR A 4 31.70 -38.78 38.80
C THR A 4 31.08 -38.39 37.45
N GLN A 5 30.83 -37.15 37.04
CA GLN A 5 30.96 -35.80 37.61
C GLN A 5 30.14 -34.86 36.71
N SER A 6 29.51 -33.84 37.27
CA SER A 6 28.87 -32.74 36.55
C SER A 6 29.92 -31.83 35.90
N LEU A 7 29.66 -31.38 34.67
CA LEU A 7 30.34 -30.24 34.05
C LEU A 7 29.29 -29.28 33.52
N ASN A 8 28.65 -28.56 34.46
CA ASN A 8 28.02 -27.28 34.18
C ASN A 8 29.16 -26.25 34.17
N THR A 9 29.55 -25.81 32.98
CA THR A 9 30.39 -24.62 32.83
C THR A 9 29.46 -23.50 32.32
N PRO A 10 29.22 -22.42 33.06
CA PRO A 10 28.47 -21.29 32.54
C PRO A 10 29.28 -20.66 31.40
N LEU A 11 28.63 -20.36 30.26
CA LEU A 11 29.24 -19.53 29.23
C LEU A 11 29.73 -18.24 29.89
N SER A 12 31.00 -17.90 29.68
CA SER A 12 31.60 -16.69 30.25
C SER A 12 30.93 -15.46 29.65
N LYS A 13 30.81 -14.36 30.43
CA LYS A 13 30.32 -13.05 29.96
C LYS A 13 30.95 -12.58 28.63
N SER A 14 32.16 -13.08 28.29
CA SER A 14 32.81 -12.82 27.02
C SER A 14 32.09 -13.43 25.80
N GLN A 15 31.36 -14.55 25.93
CA GLN A 15 30.63 -15.19 24.82
C GLN A 15 29.26 -14.54 24.55
N GLU A 16 28.64 -13.89 25.56
CA GLU A 16 27.46 -13.03 25.36
C GLU A 16 27.84 -11.69 24.72
N LEU A 17 29.00 -11.13 25.08
CA LEU A 17 29.58 -9.97 24.41
C LEU A 17 29.98 -10.29 22.96
N ASP A 18 30.51 -11.49 22.68
CA ASP A 18 30.93 -11.91 21.34
C ASP A 18 29.74 -12.19 20.40
N THR A 19 28.55 -12.50 20.94
CA THR A 19 27.30 -12.57 20.16
C THR A 19 26.69 -11.18 19.95
N ALA A 20 26.78 -10.26 20.90
CA ALA A 20 26.39 -8.86 20.69
C ALA A 20 27.33 -8.11 19.71
N GLU A 21 28.63 -8.38 19.73
CA GLU A 21 29.64 -7.83 18.80
C GLU A 21 29.63 -8.50 17.41
N LYS A 22 29.27 -9.79 17.31
CA LYS A 22 29.00 -10.40 15.99
C LYS A 22 27.71 -9.88 15.36
N VAL A 23 26.70 -9.64 16.19
CA VAL A 23 25.44 -9.04 15.76
C VAL A 23 25.74 -7.67 15.17
N THR A 24 26.45 -6.76 15.84
CA THR A 24 26.74 -5.40 15.31
C THR A 24 27.46 -5.34 13.95
N LYS A 25 28.20 -6.37 13.53
CA LYS A 25 28.82 -6.44 12.19
C LYS A 25 27.85 -6.81 11.06
N GLU A 26 26.69 -7.40 11.35
CA GLU A 26 25.64 -7.66 10.33
C GLU A 26 24.77 -6.41 10.03
N PHE A 27 24.91 -5.31 10.80
CA PHE A 27 24.10 -4.08 10.71
C PHE A 27 24.77 -2.93 9.93
N GLU A 28 25.61 -3.25 8.93
CA GLU A 28 26.38 -2.24 8.21
C GLU A 28 25.72 -1.73 6.92
N GLN A 29 24.62 -2.35 6.46
CA GLN A 29 23.98 -1.91 5.22
C GLN A 29 23.11 -0.66 5.44
N PRO A 30 23.45 0.46 4.79
CA PRO A 30 22.71 1.68 4.98
C PRO A 30 21.41 1.69 4.17
N GLY A 31 20.44 2.48 4.61
CA GLY A 31 19.07 2.57 4.07
C GLY A 31 18.08 1.57 4.65
N LEU A 32 18.48 0.84 5.70
CA LEU A 32 17.67 -0.20 6.33
C LEU A 32 17.24 0.17 7.74
N LEU A 33 16.00 -0.18 8.05
CA LEU A 33 15.46 -0.22 9.41
C LEU A 33 15.63 -1.64 9.94
N TYR A 34 16.50 -1.79 10.92
CA TYR A 34 16.73 -3.05 11.60
C TYR A 34 15.82 -3.17 12.81
N VAL A 35 15.18 -4.33 12.95
CA VAL A 35 14.24 -4.63 14.02
C VAL A 35 14.57 -5.99 14.60
N ARG A 36 14.74 -6.04 15.93
CA ARG A 36 14.85 -7.27 16.70
C ARG A 36 13.71 -7.33 17.70
N ILE A 37 12.85 -8.33 17.54
CA ILE A 37 11.86 -8.67 18.57
C ILE A 37 12.53 -9.62 19.55
N VAL A 38 12.66 -9.19 20.80
CA VAL A 38 13.34 -9.99 21.83
C VAL A 38 12.33 -10.96 22.45
N GLU A 39 11.39 -10.44 23.24
CA GLU A 39 10.46 -11.23 24.01
C GLU A 39 9.17 -10.44 24.29
N ALA A 40 8.09 -11.16 24.64
CA ALA A 40 6.86 -10.58 25.17
C ALA A 40 6.55 -11.16 26.55
N ARG A 41 5.95 -10.37 27.44
CA ARG A 41 5.62 -10.77 28.83
C ARG A 41 4.29 -10.20 29.30
N ASN A 42 3.83 -10.66 30.47
CA ASN A 42 2.60 -10.19 31.11
C ASN A 42 1.38 -10.27 30.19
N LEU A 43 1.29 -11.33 29.38
CA LEU A 43 0.24 -11.49 28.39
C LEU A 43 -1.08 -11.88 29.05
N ASN A 44 -1.93 -10.89 29.29
CA ASN A 44 -3.28 -11.07 29.79
C ASN A 44 -4.11 -11.69 28.66
N HIS A 45 -4.73 -12.86 28.88
CA HIS A 45 -5.61 -13.58 27.94
C HIS A 45 -4.95 -14.48 26.87
N VAL A 46 -3.62 -14.64 26.89
CA VAL A 46 -2.94 -15.70 26.12
C VAL A 46 -2.76 -16.91 27.04
N ALA A 47 -3.05 -18.11 26.53
CA ALA A 47 -2.72 -19.33 27.29
C ALA A 47 -1.21 -19.31 27.59
N ASN A 48 -0.83 -19.38 28.87
CA ASN A 48 0.59 -19.47 29.24
C ASN A 48 1.27 -20.61 28.47
N ALA A 49 2.57 -20.50 28.18
CA ALA A 49 3.37 -21.58 27.56
C ALA A 49 3.17 -22.94 28.26
N LYS A 50 2.93 -22.94 29.59
CA LYS A 50 2.60 -24.13 30.39
C LYS A 50 1.20 -24.71 30.11
N ALA A 51 0.21 -23.88 29.77
CA ALA A 51 -1.17 -24.27 29.45
C ALA A 51 -1.36 -24.59 27.95
N LEU A 52 -0.49 -24.09 27.07
CA LEU A 52 -0.42 -24.41 25.64
C LEU A 52 0.00 -25.87 25.37
N LYS A 53 0.52 -26.57 26.39
CA LYS A 53 1.02 -27.95 26.32
C LYS A 53 0.01 -28.99 25.79
N GLU A 54 -1.29 -28.72 25.77
CA GLU A 54 -2.29 -29.77 25.50
C GLU A 54 -3.25 -29.53 24.32
N SER A 55 -3.28 -28.38 23.61
CA SER A 55 -4.16 -28.28 22.42
C SER A 55 -3.98 -27.10 21.45
N GLN A 56 -3.10 -26.11 21.69
CA GLN A 56 -3.02 -24.91 20.84
C GLN A 56 -1.60 -24.53 20.43
N PRO A 57 -1.39 -24.07 19.18
CA PRO A 57 -0.10 -23.59 18.69
C PRO A 57 0.36 -22.31 19.41
N MET A 58 1.68 -22.09 19.46
CA MET A 58 2.27 -20.87 20.00
C MET A 58 1.76 -19.61 19.29
N PRO A 59 1.64 -18.46 19.97
CA PRO A 59 1.38 -17.19 19.32
C PRO A 59 2.42 -16.85 18.26
N TYR A 60 2.02 -16.07 17.26
CA TYR A 60 2.92 -15.53 16.24
C TYR A 60 2.74 -14.02 16.12
N LEU A 61 3.77 -13.36 15.60
CA LEU A 61 3.79 -11.93 15.33
C LEU A 61 3.70 -11.69 13.84
N VAL A 62 2.98 -10.65 13.46
CA VAL A 62 3.10 -9.96 12.17
C VAL A 62 3.76 -8.61 12.44
N ILE A 63 4.89 -8.38 11.78
CA ILE A 63 5.69 -7.16 11.89
C ILE A 63 5.61 -6.46 10.54
N GLU A 64 5.00 -5.29 10.51
CA GLU A 64 4.74 -4.49 9.30
C GLU A 64 5.50 -3.17 9.38
N PHE A 65 6.21 -2.83 8.31
CA PHE A 65 6.78 -1.50 8.11
C PHE A 65 6.55 -1.05 6.67
N ASP A 66 5.90 0.11 6.49
CA ASP A 66 5.63 0.71 5.19
C ASP A 66 5.01 -0.30 4.20
N LYS A 67 3.97 -1.02 4.64
CA LYS A 67 3.25 -2.06 3.86
C LYS A 67 4.11 -3.24 3.40
N ASN A 68 5.21 -3.51 4.10
CA ASN A 68 5.97 -4.73 3.94
C ASN A 68 5.95 -5.50 5.25
N GLU A 69 5.68 -6.79 5.18
CA GLU A 69 5.41 -7.62 6.34
C GLU A 69 6.40 -8.77 6.48
N THR A 70 6.58 -9.21 7.71
CA THR A 70 7.18 -10.49 8.04
C THR A 70 6.52 -11.09 9.26
N MET A 71 6.66 -12.40 9.41
CA MET A 71 6.09 -13.12 10.53
C MET A 71 7.17 -13.87 11.33
N SER A 72 6.93 -14.01 12.63
CA SER A 72 7.75 -14.84 13.51
C SER A 72 6.89 -15.56 14.53
N TRP A 73 7.17 -16.85 14.72
CA TRP A 73 6.53 -17.67 15.74
C TRP A 73 7.22 -17.50 17.10
N GLY A 74 6.43 -17.51 18.16
CA GLY A 74 6.93 -17.58 19.53
C GLY A 74 7.60 -18.92 19.80
N LYS A 75 8.64 -18.88 20.62
CA LYS A 75 9.43 -20.03 21.09
C LYS A 75 9.30 -20.14 22.60
N GLU A 76 9.54 -21.34 23.12
CA GLU A 76 9.65 -21.53 24.56
C GLU A 76 10.90 -20.80 25.09
N PRO A 77 10.79 -20.12 26.25
CA PRO A 77 11.94 -19.45 26.85
C PRO A 77 13.02 -20.47 27.21
N LYS A 78 14.27 -20.17 26.83
CA LYS A 78 15.43 -21.08 27.01
C LYS A 78 15.88 -21.28 28.46
N GLN A 79 15.42 -20.45 29.40
CA GLN A 79 15.83 -20.47 30.81
C GLN A 79 14.61 -20.72 31.73
N GLU A 80 14.73 -21.70 32.64
CA GLU A 80 13.66 -22.12 33.55
C GLU A 80 13.21 -21.01 34.53
N GLU A 81 14.06 -20.02 34.85
CA GLU A 81 13.70 -18.86 35.69
C GLU A 81 12.68 -17.92 35.01
N TYR A 82 12.67 -17.86 33.67
CA TYR A 82 11.72 -17.07 32.87
C TYR A 82 10.43 -17.84 32.52
N ALA A 83 10.31 -19.10 32.94
CA ALA A 83 9.08 -19.88 32.82
C ALA A 83 7.97 -19.44 33.80
N SER A 84 8.24 -18.40 34.60
CA SER A 84 7.29 -17.77 35.51
C SER A 84 6.42 -16.74 34.77
N ALA A 85 5.15 -17.09 34.59
CA ALA A 85 4.03 -16.21 34.20
C ALA A 85 4.11 -15.48 32.84
N GLY A 86 3.81 -16.19 31.75
CA GLY A 86 3.29 -15.56 30.52
C GLY A 86 4.31 -14.87 29.61
N THR A 87 5.58 -15.32 29.67
CA THR A 87 6.65 -14.86 28.78
C THR A 87 6.77 -15.74 27.53
N ILE A 88 7.01 -15.12 26.38
CA ILE A 88 7.25 -15.77 25.08
C ILE A 88 8.53 -15.19 24.47
N ASP A 89 9.49 -16.06 24.16
CA ASP A 89 10.73 -15.66 23.47
C ASP A 89 10.49 -15.64 21.96
N PHE A 90 10.97 -14.61 21.27
CA PHE A 90 10.96 -14.55 19.82
C PHE A 90 12.38 -14.59 19.27
N ASN A 91 13.25 -13.75 19.84
CA ASN A 91 14.62 -13.50 19.40
C ASN A 91 14.74 -13.49 17.88
N PHE A 92 13.90 -12.66 17.25
CA PHE A 92 13.69 -12.60 15.81
C PHE A 92 14.27 -11.32 15.25
N ASN A 93 15.21 -11.45 14.31
CA ASN A 93 15.84 -10.34 13.62
C ASN A 93 15.23 -10.17 12.23
N THR A 94 14.96 -8.93 11.86
CA THR A 94 14.48 -8.58 10.52
C THR A 94 15.00 -7.19 10.13
N SER A 95 15.00 -6.92 8.83
CA SER A 95 15.30 -5.59 8.29
C SER A 95 14.24 -5.18 7.27
N PHE A 96 14.03 -3.88 7.14
CA PHE A 96 13.12 -3.29 6.18
C PHE A 96 13.80 -2.18 5.39
N ASP A 97 13.56 -2.16 4.08
CA ASP A 97 13.98 -1.05 3.24
C ASP A 97 13.17 0.21 3.57
N VAL A 98 13.88 1.31 3.88
CA VAL A 98 13.26 2.59 4.26
C VAL A 98 13.08 3.47 3.02
N SER A 99 11.88 3.46 2.46
CA SER A 99 11.49 4.36 1.36
C SER A 99 10.88 5.68 1.85
N ARG A 100 10.43 5.71 3.11
CA ARG A 100 9.78 6.83 3.79
C ARG A 100 9.75 6.58 5.30
N GLU A 101 9.55 7.64 6.07
CA GLU A 101 9.28 7.53 7.50
C GLU A 101 7.87 6.95 7.67
N SER A 102 7.77 5.86 8.42
CA SER A 102 6.52 5.16 8.70
C SER A 102 6.59 4.57 10.09
N ASP A 103 5.44 4.30 10.69
CA ASP A 103 5.41 3.50 11.91
C ASP A 103 5.75 2.03 11.60
N LEU A 104 6.40 1.38 12.56
CA LEU A 104 6.51 -0.06 12.70
C LEU A 104 5.30 -0.56 13.47
N VAL A 105 4.54 -1.49 12.90
CA VAL A 105 3.38 -2.11 13.56
C VAL A 105 3.72 -3.55 13.88
N VAL A 106 3.55 -3.94 15.14
CA VAL A 106 3.71 -5.34 15.57
C VAL A 106 2.39 -5.82 16.15
N THR A 107 1.80 -6.82 15.51
CA THR A 107 0.54 -7.41 15.94
C THR A 107 0.74 -8.88 16.27
N MET A 108 0.32 -9.27 17.48
CA MET A 108 0.36 -10.64 17.95
C MET A 108 -0.96 -11.34 17.69
N TYR A 109 -0.88 -12.57 17.19
CA TYR A 109 -2.02 -13.43 16.90
C TYR A 109 -1.91 -14.76 17.61
N GLN A 110 -3.07 -15.29 18.01
CA GLN A 110 -3.24 -16.66 18.49
C GLN A 110 -4.03 -17.43 17.44
N LYS A 111 -3.43 -18.48 16.87
CA LYS A 111 -4.15 -19.41 15.99
C LYS A 111 -5.20 -20.17 16.79
N LYS A 112 -6.43 -20.26 16.26
CA LYS A 112 -7.50 -21.15 16.76
C LYS A 112 -8.05 -21.98 15.61
N ALA A 113 -8.08 -23.29 15.78
CA ALA A 113 -8.40 -24.27 14.74
C ALA A 113 -9.78 -24.09 14.05
N LEU A 114 -10.75 -23.42 14.68
CA LEU A 114 -12.14 -23.36 14.20
C LEU A 114 -12.70 -21.94 14.01
N ARG A 115 -11.98 -20.87 14.39
CA ARG A 115 -12.50 -19.48 14.37
C ARG A 115 -11.59 -18.49 13.65
N GLY A 116 -10.58 -18.98 12.94
CA GLY A 116 -9.53 -18.16 12.38
C GLY A 116 -8.60 -17.57 13.44
N ASP A 117 -7.61 -16.81 12.99
CA ASP A 117 -6.56 -16.26 13.83
C ASP A 117 -7.05 -15.05 14.62
N ILE A 118 -6.96 -15.12 15.95
CA ILE A 118 -7.47 -14.08 16.85
C ILE A 118 -6.33 -13.10 17.17
N PRO A 119 -6.50 -11.80 16.91
CA PRO A 119 -5.52 -10.82 17.33
C PRO A 119 -5.55 -10.67 18.85
N VAL A 120 -4.38 -10.80 19.48
CA VAL A 120 -4.19 -10.68 20.92
C VAL A 120 -3.95 -9.22 21.29
N GLY A 121 -2.99 -8.59 20.62
CA GLY A 121 -2.58 -7.22 20.91
C GLY A 121 -1.72 -6.65 19.79
N THR A 122 -1.71 -5.32 19.68
CA THR A 122 -0.93 -4.58 18.70
C THR A 122 -0.19 -3.43 19.34
N VAL A 123 0.98 -3.12 18.78
CA VAL A 123 1.75 -1.92 19.11
C VAL A 123 2.13 -1.21 17.82
N ARG A 124 2.06 0.11 17.84
CA ARG A 124 2.56 0.99 16.80
C ARG A 124 3.71 1.80 17.37
N ILE A 125 4.88 1.67 16.77
CA ILE A 125 6.14 2.28 17.21
C ILE A 125 6.60 3.21 16.10
N SER A 126 6.89 4.46 16.42
CA SER A 126 7.51 5.38 15.46
C SER A 126 9.04 5.25 15.59
N PRO A 127 9.74 4.69 14.58
CA PRO A 127 11.18 4.55 14.63
C PRO A 127 11.90 5.89 14.68
N ALA A 128 13.03 5.93 15.38
CA ALA A 128 13.94 7.05 15.39
C ALA A 128 14.78 7.03 14.10
N PHE A 129 14.47 7.92 13.16
CA PHE A 129 15.20 8.04 11.90
C PHE A 129 16.44 8.94 11.99
N ASP A 130 16.78 9.42 13.19
CA ASP A 130 17.98 10.21 13.52
C ASP A 130 19.19 9.32 13.89
N GLN A 131 19.13 8.03 13.54
CA GLN A 131 20.13 6.99 13.84
C GLN A 131 20.27 6.65 15.34
N LYS A 132 19.37 7.14 16.20
CA LYS A 132 19.33 6.73 17.60
C LYS A 132 18.77 5.32 17.74
N GLU A 133 19.47 4.49 18.52
CA GLU A 133 19.02 3.16 18.88
C GLU A 133 17.84 3.23 19.87
N GLN A 134 16.82 2.41 19.65
CA GLN A 134 15.67 2.25 20.55
C GLN A 134 15.60 0.79 20.99
N ASP A 135 15.92 0.49 22.25
CA ASP A 135 15.69 -0.83 22.87
C ASP A 135 14.78 -0.64 24.08
N GLU A 136 13.48 -0.79 23.87
CA GLU A 136 12.45 -0.43 24.83
C GLU A 136 11.35 -1.50 24.95
N TRP A 137 10.64 -1.46 26.08
CA TRP A 137 9.41 -2.21 26.29
C TRP A 137 8.21 -1.39 25.82
N PHE A 138 7.43 -1.96 24.92
CA PHE A 138 6.22 -1.33 24.42
C PHE A 138 4.97 -2.07 24.89
N LYS A 139 3.92 -1.32 25.23
CA LYS A 139 2.63 -1.88 25.65
C LYS A 139 1.85 -2.39 24.45
N LEU A 140 1.37 -3.63 24.53
CA LEU A 140 0.44 -4.19 23.57
C LEU A 140 -0.98 -3.74 23.92
N LEU A 141 -1.64 -3.10 22.97
CA LEU A 141 -3.01 -2.64 23.10
C LEU A 141 -3.98 -3.68 22.49
N PRO A 142 -5.18 -3.86 23.05
CA PRO A 142 -6.19 -4.76 22.49
C PRO A 142 -6.56 -4.40 21.04
N VAL A 143 -6.75 -5.42 20.19
CA VAL A 143 -7.23 -5.24 18.81
C VAL A 143 -8.76 -5.31 18.77
N GLY A 144 -9.41 -4.20 19.11
CA GLY A 144 -10.82 -3.87 18.80
C GLY A 144 -11.96 -4.67 19.47
N SER A 145 -12.71 -4.00 20.35
CA SER A 145 -14.20 -3.99 20.38
C SER A 145 -14.64 -2.58 20.83
N ALA A 146 -15.76 -2.07 20.31
CA ALA A 146 -16.35 -0.78 20.66
C ALA A 146 -16.68 -0.62 22.17
N SER A 147 -16.58 -1.71 22.95
CA SER A 147 -16.97 -1.79 24.35
C SER A 147 -15.80 -1.86 25.35
N THR A 148 -14.54 -1.93 24.93
CA THR A 148 -13.39 -2.03 25.84
C THR A 148 -12.62 -0.71 25.90
N PRO A 149 -12.32 -0.16 27.09
CA PRO A 149 -11.41 0.98 27.20
C PRO A 149 -10.06 0.61 26.58
N LEU A 150 -9.65 1.32 25.53
CA LEU A 150 -8.37 1.14 24.80
C LEU A 150 -7.12 1.40 25.66
N THR A 151 -7.27 1.54 26.98
CA THR A 151 -6.23 1.98 27.91
C THR A 151 -5.58 0.85 28.70
N THR A 152 -6.20 -0.34 28.76
CA THR A 152 -5.65 -1.47 29.52
C THR A 152 -4.77 -2.34 28.62
N SER A 153 -3.47 -2.37 28.94
CA SER A 153 -2.49 -3.19 28.22
C SER A 153 -2.81 -4.68 28.33
N VAL A 154 -2.68 -5.41 27.23
CA VAL A 154 -2.77 -6.88 27.21
C VAL A 154 -1.42 -7.56 27.44
N GLY A 155 -0.34 -6.78 27.56
CA GLY A 155 1.00 -7.24 27.86
C GLY A 155 2.07 -6.29 27.32
N GLU A 156 3.33 -6.69 27.37
CA GLU A 156 4.44 -5.86 26.89
C GLU A 156 5.33 -6.66 25.94
N ILE A 157 5.93 -5.98 24.96
CA ILE A 157 6.87 -6.56 24.01
C ILE A 157 8.14 -5.71 23.95
N ARG A 158 9.30 -6.36 24.05
CA ARG A 158 10.60 -5.69 23.94
C ARG A 158 11.05 -5.68 22.48
N VAL A 159 11.24 -4.48 21.94
CA VAL A 159 11.62 -4.27 20.54
C VAL A 159 12.88 -3.41 20.50
N HIS A 160 13.89 -3.92 19.81
CA HIS A 160 15.11 -3.20 19.50
C HIS A 160 15.07 -2.72 18.04
N ILE A 161 15.25 -1.43 17.80
CA ILE A 161 15.11 -0.75 16.51
C ILE A 161 16.34 0.12 16.27
N LEU A 162 16.90 0.02 15.06
CA LEU A 162 18.03 0.84 14.61
C LEU A 162 17.87 1.18 13.13
N PHE A 163 17.85 2.47 12.80
CA PHE A 163 17.91 2.93 11.42
C PHE A 163 19.35 3.33 11.05
N LYS A 164 19.84 2.84 9.90
CA LYS A 164 21.12 3.26 9.33
C LYS A 164 20.86 4.04 8.04
N GLU A 165 21.28 5.30 7.98
CA GLU A 165 21.11 6.12 6.78
C GLU A 165 22.11 5.79 5.66
N HIS A 166 21.71 6.06 4.41
CA HIS A 166 22.61 6.09 3.27
C HIS A 166 23.77 7.07 3.47
N PRO A 167 25.04 6.63 3.30
CA PRO A 167 26.16 7.56 3.24
C PRO A 167 25.98 8.50 2.05
N LYS A 168 26.26 9.79 2.26
CA LYS A 168 25.98 10.89 1.32
C LYS A 168 26.64 10.76 -0.06
N THR A 169 27.56 9.82 -0.26
CA THR A 169 28.48 9.81 -1.41
C THR A 169 28.54 8.50 -2.21
N ALA A 170 27.87 7.41 -1.84
CA ALA A 170 27.92 6.18 -2.62
C ALA A 170 26.73 5.26 -2.34
N VAL A 171 25.61 5.47 -3.04
CA VAL A 171 24.57 4.45 -3.15
C VAL A 171 24.81 3.71 -4.47
N LYS A 172 25.17 2.42 -4.40
CA LYS A 172 25.18 1.54 -5.58
C LYS A 172 23.79 1.65 -6.26
N PRO A 173 23.71 1.95 -7.57
CA PRO A 173 22.45 1.96 -8.28
C PRO A 173 21.77 0.60 -8.14
N LEU A 174 20.48 0.59 -7.77
CA LEU A 174 19.68 -0.62 -7.79
C LEU A 174 19.54 -1.12 -9.24
N GLY A 175 19.75 -2.41 -9.44
CA GLY A 175 19.58 -3.08 -10.71
C GLY A 175 18.73 -4.33 -10.58
N VAL A 176 18.39 -4.93 -11.72
CA VAL A 176 17.61 -6.17 -11.80
C VAL A 176 18.28 -7.30 -11.01
N ASP A 177 19.61 -7.37 -11.03
CA ASP A 177 20.39 -8.42 -10.37
C ASP A 177 20.32 -8.38 -8.84
N ASP A 178 19.84 -7.27 -8.25
CA ASP A 178 19.62 -7.18 -6.80
C ASP A 178 18.30 -7.88 -6.37
N PHE A 179 17.52 -8.39 -7.34
CA PHE A 179 16.23 -9.07 -7.13
C PHE A 179 16.22 -10.49 -7.70
N GLU A 180 15.50 -11.37 -7.02
CA GLU A 180 15.13 -12.72 -7.47
C GLU A 180 13.66 -12.69 -7.89
N ILE A 181 13.34 -13.12 -9.12
CA ILE A 181 11.95 -13.21 -9.59
C ILE A 181 11.35 -14.51 -9.06
N LEU A 182 10.21 -14.40 -8.37
CA LEU A 182 9.52 -15.53 -7.74
C LEU A 182 8.38 -16.06 -8.60
N ARG A 183 7.45 -15.17 -9.00
CA ARG A 183 6.23 -15.51 -9.75
C ARG A 183 5.76 -14.37 -10.63
N VAL A 184 4.95 -14.67 -11.64
CA VAL A 184 4.20 -13.67 -12.39
C VAL A 184 2.89 -13.39 -11.66
N LEU A 185 2.56 -12.10 -11.48
CA LEU A 185 1.33 -11.68 -10.80
C LEU A 185 0.28 -11.18 -11.79
N GLY A 186 0.72 -10.64 -12.93
CA GLY A 186 -0.20 -10.16 -13.97
C GLY A 186 0.53 -9.65 -15.20
N LYS A 187 -0.24 -9.45 -16.27
CA LYS A 187 0.21 -8.88 -17.53
C LYS A 187 -0.73 -7.76 -17.94
N GLY A 188 -0.16 -6.66 -18.43
CA GLY A 188 -0.91 -5.51 -18.94
C GLY A 188 -0.39 -5.08 -20.30
N SER A 189 -1.07 -4.09 -20.88
CA SER A 189 -0.76 -3.54 -22.21
C SER A 189 0.67 -2.99 -22.35
N PHE A 190 1.25 -2.46 -21.27
CA PHE A 190 2.59 -1.87 -21.27
C PHE A 190 3.68 -2.78 -20.69
N GLY A 191 3.32 -3.94 -20.14
CA GLY A 191 4.30 -4.76 -19.45
C GLY A 191 3.75 -5.87 -18.55
N LYS A 192 4.58 -6.28 -17.60
CA LYS A 192 4.35 -7.45 -16.74
C LYS A 192 4.59 -7.05 -15.29
N VAL A 193 3.77 -7.58 -14.39
CA VAL A 193 3.97 -7.46 -12.95
C VAL A 193 4.45 -8.81 -12.43
N VAL A 194 5.57 -8.80 -11.71
CA VAL A 194 6.15 -10.01 -11.13
C VAL A 194 6.39 -9.83 -9.63
N GLN A 195 6.20 -10.89 -8.87
CA GLN A 195 6.63 -10.97 -7.48
C GLN A 195 8.14 -11.16 -7.45
N VAL A 196 8.84 -10.36 -6.65
CA VAL A 196 10.30 -10.42 -6.52
C VAL A 196 10.72 -10.45 -5.05
N ARG A 197 11.86 -11.06 -4.78
CA ARG A 197 12.56 -11.00 -3.50
C ARG A 197 13.83 -10.19 -3.66
N LYS A 198 14.00 -9.14 -2.85
CA LYS A 198 15.26 -8.40 -2.81
C LYS A 198 16.32 -9.23 -2.06
N LYS A 199 17.47 -9.46 -2.69
CA LYS A 199 18.44 -10.50 -2.24
C LYS A 199 19.11 -10.20 -0.90
N ASP A 200 19.36 -8.93 -0.61
CA ASP A 200 20.03 -8.48 0.62
C ASP A 200 19.11 -8.47 1.85
N THR A 201 17.84 -8.11 1.70
CA THR A 201 16.86 -7.98 2.81
C THR A 201 15.89 -9.15 2.89
N GLY A 202 15.84 -10.00 1.86
CA GLY A 202 14.87 -11.09 1.73
C GLY A 202 13.42 -10.62 1.57
N ARG A 203 13.18 -9.32 1.42
CA ARG A 203 11.84 -8.72 1.37
C ARG A 203 11.17 -8.99 0.03
N VAL A 204 9.86 -9.24 0.10
CA VAL A 204 9.02 -9.49 -1.07
C VAL A 204 8.38 -8.19 -1.55
N TYR A 205 8.38 -7.98 -2.86
CA TYR A 205 7.82 -6.82 -3.55
C TYR A 205 7.08 -7.22 -4.81
N ALA A 206 6.23 -6.32 -5.31
CA ALA A 206 5.70 -6.40 -6.67
C ALA A 206 6.54 -5.51 -7.58
N MET A 207 7.05 -6.04 -8.69
CA MET A 207 7.85 -5.30 -9.66
C MET A 207 7.07 -5.18 -10.97
N LYS A 208 6.62 -3.96 -11.30
CA LYS A 208 6.02 -3.62 -12.60
C LYS A 208 7.14 -3.30 -13.58
N ILE A 209 7.22 -4.08 -14.65
CA ILE A 209 8.26 -4.03 -15.68
C ILE A 209 7.62 -3.47 -16.96
N LEU A 210 8.10 -2.32 -17.42
CA LEU A 210 7.57 -1.63 -18.60
C LEU A 210 8.63 -1.55 -19.71
N LYS A 211 8.24 -1.80 -20.96
CA LYS A 211 9.15 -1.71 -22.11
C LYS A 211 9.22 -0.26 -22.60
N LYS A 212 10.42 0.31 -22.67
CA LYS A 212 10.60 1.71 -23.11
C LYS A 212 10.10 1.93 -24.54
N ALA A 213 10.40 1.00 -25.45
CA ALA A 213 9.95 1.10 -26.84
C ALA A 213 8.42 1.22 -26.95
N SER A 214 7.67 0.40 -26.19
CA SER A 214 6.20 0.44 -26.16
C SER A 214 5.65 1.74 -25.56
N ILE A 215 6.37 2.36 -24.63
CA ILE A 215 5.99 3.67 -24.06
C ILE A 215 6.19 4.79 -25.09
N VAL A 216 7.33 4.79 -25.80
CA VAL A 216 7.63 5.80 -26.83
C VAL A 216 6.66 5.68 -28.02
N GLU A 217 6.40 4.46 -28.48
CA GLU A 217 5.47 4.19 -29.58
C GLU A 217 4.06 4.76 -29.32
N ARG A 218 3.65 4.86 -28.05
CA ARG A 218 2.35 5.35 -27.62
C ARG A 218 2.35 6.80 -27.14
N ASP A 219 3.49 7.49 -27.20
CA ASP A 219 3.69 8.86 -26.69
C ASP A 219 3.38 9.02 -25.18
N GLU A 220 3.66 7.98 -24.40
CA GLU A 220 3.28 7.87 -22.97
C GLU A 220 4.45 8.17 -22.00
N VAL A 221 5.56 8.74 -22.51
CA VAL A 221 6.77 8.96 -21.71
C VAL A 221 6.52 9.90 -20.53
N GLN A 222 5.86 11.04 -20.80
CA GLN A 222 5.58 12.04 -19.76
C GLN A 222 4.61 11.49 -18.71
N HIS A 223 3.58 10.75 -19.12
CA HIS A 223 2.66 10.11 -18.19
C HIS A 223 3.39 9.08 -17.31
N THR A 224 4.27 8.24 -17.88
CA THR A 224 5.05 7.24 -17.12
C THR A 224 5.98 7.87 -16.07
N LEU A 225 6.72 8.93 -16.45
CA LEU A 225 7.58 9.65 -15.51
C LEU A 225 6.79 10.27 -14.37
N ALA A 226 5.60 10.76 -14.70
CA ALA A 226 4.77 11.49 -13.78
C ALA A 226 3.97 10.53 -12.85
N GLU A 227 3.54 9.35 -13.32
CA GLU A 227 3.05 8.23 -12.48
C GLU A 227 4.08 7.90 -11.39
N ARG A 228 5.34 7.69 -11.77
CA ARG A 228 6.44 7.45 -10.83
C ARG A 228 6.59 8.58 -9.82
N ASN A 229 6.56 9.84 -10.26
CA ASN A 229 6.68 11.01 -9.38
C ASN A 229 5.52 11.12 -8.37
N VAL A 230 4.31 10.76 -8.80
CA VAL A 230 3.12 10.72 -7.95
C VAL A 230 3.27 9.66 -6.89
N LEU A 231 3.57 8.43 -7.29
CA LEU A 231 3.74 7.32 -6.35
C LEU A 231 4.83 7.62 -5.31
N ALA A 232 5.89 8.34 -5.70
CA ALA A 232 6.94 8.76 -4.80
C ALA A 232 6.47 9.79 -3.76
N LYS A 233 5.50 10.63 -4.09
CA LYS A 233 4.98 11.71 -3.22
C LYS A 233 3.77 11.28 -2.38
N VAL A 234 2.91 10.44 -2.93
CA VAL A 234 1.69 9.99 -2.26
C VAL A 234 2.04 8.99 -1.17
N SER A 235 1.52 9.24 0.04
CA SER A 235 1.63 8.35 1.18
C SER A 235 0.27 8.25 1.85
N HIS A 236 -0.44 7.15 1.60
CA HIS A 236 -1.80 6.97 2.08
C HIS A 236 -2.05 5.51 2.49
N PRO A 237 -2.75 5.24 3.61
CA PRO A 237 -3.00 3.89 4.11
C PRO A 237 -3.63 2.94 3.07
N PHE A 238 -4.40 3.49 2.13
CA PHE A 238 -5.17 2.72 1.16
C PHE A 238 -4.65 2.80 -0.29
N ILE A 239 -3.41 3.27 -0.50
CA ILE A 239 -2.75 3.33 -1.83
C ILE A 239 -1.44 2.54 -1.79
N VAL A 240 -1.18 1.65 -2.74
CA VAL A 240 0.09 0.91 -2.79
C VAL A 240 1.29 1.86 -2.88
N ASN A 241 2.28 1.67 -2.00
CA ASN A 241 3.45 2.54 -1.94
C ASN A 241 4.54 2.06 -2.91
N ILE A 242 5.18 3.00 -3.61
CA ILE A 242 6.45 2.74 -4.30
C ILE A 242 7.60 2.70 -3.29
N LYS A 243 8.49 1.73 -3.49
CA LYS A 243 9.72 1.53 -2.72
C LYS A 243 10.93 2.02 -3.50
N PHE A 244 11.03 1.59 -4.76
CA PHE A 244 12.13 1.93 -5.64
C PHE A 244 11.63 2.10 -7.06
N SER A 245 12.37 2.84 -7.87
CA SER A 245 12.31 2.71 -9.32
C SER A 245 13.71 2.77 -9.90
N PHE A 246 13.93 2.02 -10.96
CA PHE A 246 15.19 2.00 -11.69
C PHE A 246 14.93 1.65 -13.15
N GLN A 247 15.95 1.76 -13.98
CA GLN A 247 15.81 1.53 -15.42
C GLN A 247 17.05 0.83 -15.97
N THR A 248 16.83 0.07 -17.05
CA THR A 248 17.89 -0.43 -17.92
C THR A 248 17.84 0.31 -19.25
N LYS A 249 18.66 -0.10 -20.22
CA LYS A 249 18.56 0.43 -21.59
C LYS A 249 17.18 0.15 -22.20
N ASP A 250 16.54 -0.95 -21.83
CA ASP A 250 15.38 -1.45 -22.58
C ASP A 250 14.06 -1.29 -21.79
N LYS A 251 14.14 -1.17 -20.45
CA LYS A 251 12.99 -1.24 -19.57
C LYS A 251 13.03 -0.27 -18.41
N LEU A 252 11.85 0.02 -17.88
CA LEU A 252 11.61 0.72 -16.63
C LEU A 252 11.07 -0.26 -15.59
N TYR A 253 11.47 -0.09 -14.35
CA TYR A 253 11.10 -0.96 -13.23
C TYR A 253 10.53 -0.11 -12.09
N LEU A 254 9.29 -0.38 -11.70
CA LEU A 254 8.67 0.18 -10.50
C LEU A 254 8.56 -0.94 -9.46
N VAL A 255 9.23 -0.78 -8.32
CA VAL A 255 9.16 -1.73 -7.20
C VAL A 255 8.19 -1.18 -6.18
N LEU A 256 7.09 -1.89 -6.00
CA LEU A 256 5.93 -1.54 -5.18
C LEU A 256 5.84 -2.49 -3.97
N ALA A 257 5.16 -2.05 -2.91
CA ALA A 257 4.76 -2.93 -1.84
C ALA A 257 3.95 -4.12 -2.39
N PHE A 258 4.29 -5.34 -1.98
CA PHE A 258 3.52 -6.53 -2.35
C PHE A 258 2.33 -6.68 -1.40
N VAL A 259 1.13 -6.79 -1.97
CA VAL A 259 -0.12 -6.94 -1.23
C VAL A 259 -0.69 -8.32 -1.56
N ASN A 260 -0.75 -9.21 -0.56
CA ASN A 260 -0.89 -10.66 -0.73
C ASN A 260 -2.32 -11.20 -0.54
N GLY A 261 -3.29 -10.36 -0.20
CA GLY A 261 -4.68 -10.78 -0.04
C GLY A 261 -5.46 -10.87 -1.35
N GLY A 262 -4.83 -10.61 -2.50
CA GLY A 262 -5.44 -10.76 -3.82
C GLY A 262 -6.32 -9.58 -4.24
N GLU A 263 -6.91 -9.71 -5.43
CA GLU A 263 -7.79 -8.70 -6.02
C GLU A 263 -9.19 -8.74 -5.42
N LEU A 264 -9.82 -7.58 -5.24
CA LEU A 264 -11.20 -7.46 -4.81
C LEU A 264 -12.13 -8.19 -5.78
N PHE A 265 -11.80 -8.18 -7.07
CA PHE A 265 -12.50 -8.94 -8.11
C PHE A 265 -12.64 -10.42 -7.75
N HIS A 266 -11.54 -11.08 -7.39
CA HIS A 266 -11.54 -12.51 -7.04
C HIS A 266 -12.48 -12.79 -5.86
N HIS A 267 -12.41 -11.97 -4.80
CA HIS A 267 -13.29 -12.11 -3.63
C HIS A 267 -14.76 -11.86 -3.98
N LEU A 268 -15.05 -10.87 -4.83
CA LEU A 268 -16.41 -10.58 -5.26
C LEU A 268 -16.99 -11.72 -6.10
N GLN A 269 -16.20 -12.29 -7.02
CA GLN A 269 -16.61 -13.43 -7.84
C GLN A 269 -16.88 -14.68 -6.99
N MET A 270 -16.05 -14.96 -5.98
CA MET A 270 -16.27 -16.10 -5.08
C MET A 270 -17.53 -15.96 -4.23
N GLU A 271 -17.81 -14.77 -3.73
CA GLU A 271 -18.96 -14.50 -2.84
C GLU A 271 -20.24 -14.14 -3.61
N GLY A 272 -20.12 -13.79 -4.89
CA GLY A 272 -21.18 -13.28 -5.76
C GLY A 272 -21.57 -11.83 -5.48
N ARG A 273 -21.69 -11.44 -4.19
CA ARG A 273 -21.89 -10.06 -3.75
C ARG A 273 -21.45 -9.89 -2.29
N PHE A 274 -21.13 -8.67 -1.89
CA PHE A 274 -20.83 -8.32 -0.52
C PHE A 274 -22.06 -7.80 0.23
N GLU A 275 -22.06 -7.99 1.54
CA GLU A 275 -22.97 -7.28 2.43
C GLU A 275 -22.74 -5.77 2.37
N GLU A 276 -23.81 -4.99 2.54
CA GLU A 276 -23.77 -3.53 2.52
C GLU A 276 -22.75 -2.96 3.53
N SER A 277 -22.62 -3.58 4.70
CA SER A 277 -21.67 -3.17 5.74
C SER A 277 -20.21 -3.26 5.26
N ARG A 278 -19.84 -4.33 4.55
CA ARG A 278 -18.52 -4.55 3.97
C ARG A 278 -18.28 -3.60 2.81
N ALA A 279 -19.25 -3.48 1.89
CA ALA A 279 -19.19 -2.55 0.77
C ALA A 279 -19.02 -1.09 1.25
N ARG A 280 -19.69 -0.69 2.33
CA ARG A 280 -19.55 0.63 2.96
C ARG A 280 -18.12 0.89 3.44
N MET A 281 -17.51 -0.08 4.11
CA MET A 281 -16.13 0.06 4.59
C MET A 281 -15.15 0.20 3.44
N TYR A 282 -15.21 -0.67 2.42
CA TYR A 282 -14.36 -0.57 1.24
C TYR A 282 -14.59 0.75 0.48
N ALA A 283 -15.84 1.16 0.30
CA ALA A 283 -16.18 2.45 -0.31
C ALA A 283 -15.60 3.64 0.48
N ALA A 284 -15.61 3.58 1.81
CA ALA A 284 -15.02 4.64 2.64
C ALA A 284 -13.48 4.70 2.48
N GLU A 285 -12.80 3.56 2.45
CA GLU A 285 -11.35 3.49 2.25
C GLU A 285 -10.95 3.99 0.86
N LEU A 286 -11.69 3.59 -0.17
CA LEU A 286 -11.52 4.06 -1.54
C LEU A 286 -11.79 5.56 -1.68
N LEU A 287 -12.86 6.06 -1.06
CA LEU A 287 -13.17 7.49 -1.03
C LEU A 287 -12.00 8.29 -0.42
N SER A 288 -11.41 7.81 0.68
CA SER A 288 -10.24 8.48 1.26
C SER A 288 -9.02 8.41 0.34
N ALA A 289 -8.80 7.30 -0.36
CA ALA A 289 -7.72 7.17 -1.34
C ALA A 289 -7.89 8.16 -2.51
N LEU A 290 -9.09 8.23 -3.10
CA LEU A 290 -9.41 9.14 -4.19
C LEU A 290 -9.29 10.61 -3.76
N GLU A 291 -9.79 10.98 -2.58
CA GLU A 291 -9.62 12.33 -2.03
C GLU A 291 -8.14 12.69 -1.91
N CYS A 292 -7.28 11.76 -1.45
CA CYS A 292 -5.84 11.97 -1.40
C CYS A 292 -5.28 12.28 -2.80
N LEU A 293 -5.58 11.46 -3.81
CA LEU A 293 -5.14 11.69 -5.19
C LEU A 293 -5.64 13.03 -5.74
N HIS A 294 -6.92 13.35 -5.52
CA HIS A 294 -7.54 14.60 -5.97
C HIS A 294 -6.88 15.83 -5.33
N SER A 295 -6.42 15.72 -4.06
CA SER A 295 -5.66 16.77 -3.38
C SER A 295 -4.28 17.03 -4.01
N PHE A 296 -3.72 16.05 -4.70
CA PHE A 296 -2.51 16.19 -5.52
C PHE A 296 -2.80 16.55 -6.98
N ASN A 297 -4.05 16.90 -7.32
CA ASN A 297 -4.52 17.23 -8.68
C ASN A 297 -4.38 16.06 -9.66
N ILE A 298 -4.78 14.88 -9.20
CA ILE A 298 -4.70 13.61 -9.93
C ILE A 298 -6.10 13.06 -10.08
N ILE A 299 -6.44 12.58 -11.27
CA ILE A 299 -7.66 11.79 -11.55
C ILE A 299 -7.20 10.35 -11.78
N TYR A 300 -7.86 9.38 -11.16
CA TYR A 300 -7.46 7.97 -11.22
C TYR A 300 -7.91 7.28 -12.51
N ARG A 301 -9.18 7.45 -12.91
CA ARG A 301 -9.81 7.03 -14.18
C ARG A 301 -9.95 5.53 -14.46
N ASP A 302 -9.42 4.65 -13.63
CA ASP A 302 -9.54 3.18 -13.83
C ASP A 302 -9.90 2.45 -12.54
N LEU A 303 -10.88 2.99 -11.82
CA LEU A 303 -11.37 2.37 -10.59
C LEU A 303 -12.27 1.18 -10.93
N LYS A 304 -11.78 -0.02 -10.61
CA LYS A 304 -12.44 -1.31 -10.81
C LYS A 304 -11.93 -2.36 -9.81
N PRO A 305 -12.67 -3.46 -9.57
CA PRO A 305 -12.29 -4.48 -8.60
C PRO A 305 -10.89 -5.11 -8.82
N GLU A 306 -10.41 -5.21 -10.06
CA GLU A 306 -9.10 -5.78 -10.42
C GLU A 306 -7.94 -4.89 -9.97
N ASN A 307 -8.16 -3.57 -9.93
CA ASN A 307 -7.14 -2.60 -9.50
C ASN A 307 -7.17 -2.32 -7.98
N ILE A 308 -7.97 -3.08 -7.23
CA ILE A 308 -8.11 -2.94 -5.78
C ILE A 308 -7.65 -4.23 -5.13
N LEU A 309 -6.54 -4.18 -4.41
CA LEU A 309 -6.03 -5.33 -3.68
C LEU A 309 -6.53 -5.31 -2.23
N LEU A 310 -6.59 -6.48 -1.59
CA LEU A 310 -6.77 -6.59 -0.14
C LEU A 310 -5.43 -6.95 0.51
N ASP A 311 -5.08 -6.27 1.61
CA ASP A 311 -3.94 -6.69 2.43
C ASP A 311 -4.28 -7.86 3.35
N TYR A 312 -3.28 -8.44 4.03
CA TYR A 312 -3.44 -9.56 4.96
C TYR A 312 -4.43 -9.32 6.11
N SER A 313 -4.73 -8.06 6.41
CA SER A 313 -5.66 -7.65 7.46
C SER A 313 -7.07 -7.45 6.93
N GLY A 314 -7.22 -7.28 5.60
CA GLY A 314 -8.47 -7.11 4.89
C GLY A 314 -8.79 -5.67 4.50
N HIS A 315 -7.86 -4.73 4.64
CA HIS A 315 -8.02 -3.37 4.14
C HIS A 315 -7.69 -3.28 2.66
N ILE A 316 -8.30 -2.32 1.96
CA ILE A 316 -8.03 -2.11 0.54
C ILE A 316 -6.67 -1.44 0.32
N ALA A 317 -6.07 -1.75 -0.81
CA ALA A 317 -4.89 -1.09 -1.34
C ALA A 317 -5.08 -0.85 -2.83
N LEU A 318 -5.35 0.40 -3.21
CA LEU A 318 -5.47 0.82 -4.60
C LEU A 318 -4.11 0.68 -5.31
N CYS A 319 -4.09 -0.05 -6.41
CA CYS A 319 -2.90 -0.28 -7.23
C CYS A 319 -3.08 0.31 -8.63
N ASP A 320 -2.20 -0.04 -9.56
CA ASP A 320 -2.14 0.40 -10.97
C ASP A 320 -2.53 1.87 -11.29
N PHE A 321 -1.54 2.73 -11.48
CA PHE A 321 -1.74 4.16 -11.75
C PHE A 321 -1.51 4.51 -13.22
N GLY A 322 -1.49 3.51 -14.11
CA GLY A 322 -1.13 3.67 -15.52
C GLY A 322 -2.09 4.56 -16.32
N LEU A 323 -3.34 4.72 -15.86
CA LEU A 323 -4.34 5.58 -16.50
C LEU A 323 -4.58 6.89 -15.75
N CYS A 324 -3.76 7.25 -14.75
CA CYS A 324 -3.93 8.50 -14.03
C CYS A 324 -3.72 9.74 -14.93
N LYS A 325 -4.50 10.80 -14.69
CA LYS A 325 -4.25 12.14 -15.28
C LYS A 325 -3.78 13.11 -14.22
N LEU A 326 -2.76 13.90 -14.54
CA LEU A 326 -2.09 14.81 -13.62
C LEU A 326 -2.34 16.27 -13.96
N ASN A 327 -2.00 17.16 -13.03
CA ASN A 327 -2.16 18.61 -13.15
C ASN A 327 -3.63 19.02 -13.38
N MET A 328 -4.55 18.22 -12.87
CA MET A 328 -5.99 18.43 -12.91
C MET A 328 -6.39 19.34 -11.74
N LYS A 329 -6.03 20.62 -11.82
CA LYS A 329 -6.45 21.64 -10.85
C LYS A 329 -7.95 21.93 -11.02
N ASP A 330 -8.53 22.59 -10.04
CA ASP A 330 -9.94 22.98 -10.12
C ASP A 330 -10.16 23.90 -11.34
N GLY A 331 -11.17 23.59 -12.15
CA GLY A 331 -11.45 24.24 -13.43
C GLY A 331 -10.67 23.69 -14.64
N HIS A 332 -9.69 22.81 -14.44
CA HIS A 332 -9.03 22.11 -15.56
C HIS A 332 -9.85 20.90 -16.02
N THR A 333 -9.87 20.67 -17.33
CA THR A 333 -10.51 19.51 -17.96
C THR A 333 -9.53 18.74 -18.84
N THR A 334 -9.88 17.50 -19.14
CA THR A 334 -9.17 16.63 -20.09
C THR A 334 -10.22 15.92 -20.97
N ASN A 335 -9.81 15.38 -22.11
CA ASN A 335 -10.70 14.76 -23.11
C ASN A 335 -10.21 13.38 -23.59
N THR A 336 -9.23 12.79 -22.92
CA THR A 336 -8.73 11.45 -23.28
C THR A 336 -9.80 10.40 -23.03
N PHE A 337 -10.19 9.65 -24.06
CA PHE A 337 -11.07 8.49 -23.93
C PHE A 337 -10.28 7.31 -23.35
N CYS A 338 -10.52 6.96 -22.09
CA CYS A 338 -9.86 5.84 -21.41
C CYS A 338 -10.70 5.34 -20.23
N GLY A 339 -10.39 4.13 -19.76
CA GLY A 339 -11.08 3.46 -18.67
C GLY A 339 -11.68 2.13 -19.13
N THR A 340 -12.19 1.38 -18.17
CA THR A 340 -12.81 0.07 -18.41
C THR A 340 -14.30 0.26 -18.78
N PRO A 341 -14.81 -0.33 -19.89
CA PRO A 341 -16.11 0.01 -20.48
C PRO A 341 -17.29 0.10 -19.51
N GLU A 342 -17.38 -0.84 -18.57
CA GLU A 342 -18.44 -0.99 -17.57
C GLU A 342 -18.48 0.17 -16.55
N TYR A 343 -17.35 0.88 -16.40
CA TYR A 343 -17.16 1.95 -15.41
C TYR A 343 -17.09 3.35 -16.05
N LEU A 344 -17.14 3.45 -17.38
CA LEU A 344 -17.04 4.73 -18.08
C LEU A 344 -18.18 5.68 -17.69
N ALA A 345 -17.80 6.92 -17.39
CA ALA A 345 -18.76 7.98 -17.12
C ALA A 345 -19.43 8.48 -18.42
N PRO A 346 -20.69 8.94 -18.38
CA PRO A 346 -21.43 9.41 -19.56
C PRO A 346 -20.68 10.49 -20.34
N GLU A 347 -20.06 11.44 -19.66
CA GLU A 347 -19.30 12.52 -20.29
C GLU A 347 -18.07 12.02 -21.08
N ILE A 348 -17.46 10.90 -20.68
CA ILE A 348 -16.35 10.28 -21.44
C ILE A 348 -16.89 9.62 -22.71
N LEU A 349 -18.02 8.90 -22.60
CA LEU A 349 -18.68 8.27 -23.76
C LEU A 349 -19.14 9.28 -24.80
N LEU A 350 -19.60 10.45 -24.34
CA LEU A 350 -20.00 11.57 -25.19
C LEU A 350 -18.82 12.42 -25.69
N ASN A 351 -17.58 12.01 -25.41
CA ASN A 351 -16.35 12.72 -25.78
C ASN A 351 -16.33 14.19 -25.29
N GLN A 352 -16.92 14.45 -24.13
CA GLN A 352 -16.95 15.77 -23.51
C GLN A 352 -15.71 15.97 -22.62
N PRO A 353 -15.25 17.24 -22.44
CA PRO A 353 -14.22 17.53 -21.46
C PRO A 353 -14.69 17.18 -20.05
N TYR A 354 -13.87 16.47 -19.29
CA TYR A 354 -14.23 15.98 -17.96
C TYR A 354 -13.20 16.37 -16.89
N THR A 355 -13.64 16.29 -15.63
CA THR A 355 -12.89 16.68 -14.42
C THR A 355 -12.70 15.49 -13.49
N LYS A 356 -12.25 15.73 -12.25
CA LYS A 356 -12.19 14.74 -11.15
C LYS A 356 -13.52 14.03 -10.87
N ALA A 357 -14.65 14.61 -11.30
CA ALA A 357 -15.99 14.06 -11.07
C ALA A 357 -16.22 12.68 -11.70
N VAL A 358 -15.40 12.27 -12.69
CA VAL A 358 -15.47 10.92 -13.28
C VAL A 358 -15.12 9.83 -12.26
N ASP A 359 -14.21 10.10 -11.33
CA ASP A 359 -13.83 9.11 -10.31
C ASP A 359 -14.98 8.85 -9.31
N TRP A 360 -15.87 9.83 -9.12
CA TRP A 360 -17.07 9.67 -8.29
C TRP A 360 -18.15 8.85 -8.98
N TRP A 361 -18.28 8.95 -10.31
CA TRP A 361 -19.10 8.03 -11.09
C TRP A 361 -18.60 6.61 -10.96
N THR A 362 -17.30 6.38 -11.19
CA THR A 362 -16.71 5.04 -11.09
C THR A 362 -16.84 4.46 -9.68
N LEU A 363 -16.75 5.29 -8.64
CA LEU A 363 -17.01 4.86 -7.26
C LEU A 363 -18.47 4.42 -7.07
N GLY A 364 -19.42 5.13 -7.67
CA GLY A 364 -20.83 4.73 -7.67
C GLY A 364 -21.06 3.38 -8.36
N VAL A 365 -20.45 3.18 -9.53
CA VAL A 365 -20.52 1.91 -10.28
C VAL A 365 -19.98 0.77 -9.43
N LEU A 366 -18.81 0.95 -8.82
CA LEU A 366 -18.16 -0.06 -7.98
C LEU A 366 -18.96 -0.38 -6.71
N ILE A 367 -19.56 0.62 -6.05
CA ILE A 367 -20.43 0.40 -4.88
C ILE A 367 -21.64 -0.45 -5.28
N TYR A 368 -22.26 -0.13 -6.42
CA TYR A 368 -23.38 -0.92 -6.95
C TYR A 368 -22.94 -2.37 -7.20
N GLU A 369 -21.84 -2.55 -7.91
CA GLU A 369 -21.31 -3.87 -8.25
C GLU A 369 -20.97 -4.70 -7.01
N MET A 370 -20.33 -4.11 -6.00
CA MET A 370 -20.05 -4.81 -4.74
C MET A 370 -21.32 -5.33 -4.06
N ILE A 371 -22.44 -4.61 -4.14
CA ILE A 371 -23.69 -4.97 -3.44
C ILE A 371 -24.58 -5.88 -4.30
N VAL A 372 -24.56 -5.72 -5.62
CA VAL A 372 -25.45 -6.43 -6.54
C VAL A 372 -24.76 -7.64 -7.19
N GLY A 373 -23.44 -7.59 -7.33
CA GLY A 373 -22.60 -8.60 -7.98
C GLY A 373 -22.27 -8.30 -9.45
N LEU A 374 -22.92 -7.29 -10.05
CA LEU A 374 -22.70 -6.87 -11.44
C LEU A 374 -22.80 -5.34 -11.56
N PRO A 375 -22.10 -4.73 -12.53
CA PRO A 375 -22.26 -3.30 -12.83
C PRO A 375 -23.70 -2.93 -13.21
N PRO A 376 -24.17 -1.70 -12.92
CA PRO A 376 -25.58 -1.31 -13.03
C PRO A 376 -26.13 -1.33 -14.47
N PHE A 377 -25.27 -1.10 -15.47
CA PHE A 377 -25.65 -0.99 -16.88
C PHE A 377 -25.01 -2.08 -17.74
N TYR A 378 -24.54 -3.17 -17.13
CA TYR A 378 -23.78 -4.22 -17.81
C TYR A 378 -24.55 -4.84 -18.98
N ASP A 379 -23.83 -5.08 -20.07
CA ASP A 379 -24.26 -5.91 -21.20
C ASP A 379 -23.00 -6.50 -21.88
N GLU A 380 -23.11 -7.69 -22.45
CA GLU A 380 -21.99 -8.31 -23.19
C GLU A 380 -21.62 -7.49 -24.44
N ASN A 381 -22.58 -6.79 -25.04
CA ASN A 381 -22.32 -5.90 -26.16
C ASN A 381 -22.00 -4.48 -25.68
N HIS A 382 -20.77 -4.03 -25.88
CA HIS A 382 -20.33 -2.69 -25.49
C HIS A 382 -21.20 -1.56 -26.04
N SER A 383 -21.73 -1.69 -27.26
CA SER A 383 -22.59 -0.65 -27.84
C SER A 383 -23.91 -0.53 -27.08
N VAL A 384 -24.51 -1.68 -26.73
CA VAL A 384 -25.74 -1.73 -25.92
C VAL A 384 -25.45 -1.20 -24.52
N MET A 385 -24.33 -1.61 -23.91
CA MET A 385 -23.91 -1.10 -22.61
C MET A 385 -23.74 0.43 -22.61
N TYR A 386 -23.12 1.00 -23.64
CA TYR A 386 -22.99 2.46 -23.77
C TYR A 386 -24.35 3.14 -23.91
N GLU A 387 -25.28 2.59 -24.69
CA GLU A 387 -26.66 3.10 -24.76
C GLU A 387 -27.35 3.06 -23.39
N ARG A 388 -27.19 1.97 -22.62
CA ARG A 388 -27.74 1.86 -21.25
C ARG A 388 -27.12 2.88 -20.29
N ILE A 389 -25.80 3.04 -20.33
CA ILE A 389 -25.10 4.06 -19.51
C ILE A 389 -25.67 5.45 -19.80
N LEU A 390 -26.00 5.76 -21.05
CA LEU A 390 -26.53 7.06 -21.45
C LEU A 390 -28.03 7.24 -21.19
N GLY A 391 -28.84 6.17 -21.26
CA GLY A 391 -30.30 6.28 -21.30
C GLY A 391 -31.07 5.57 -20.16
N ASP A 392 -30.58 4.45 -19.65
CA ASP A 392 -31.40 3.59 -18.78
C ASP A 392 -31.58 4.18 -17.37
N GLU A 393 -32.72 3.88 -16.75
CA GLU A 393 -32.93 4.17 -15.33
C GLU A 393 -32.16 3.17 -14.46
N LEU A 394 -31.57 3.68 -13.36
CA LEU A 394 -30.87 2.86 -12.38
C LEU A 394 -31.87 2.00 -11.59
N LYS A 395 -31.72 0.68 -11.68
CA LYS A 395 -32.58 -0.30 -11.00
C LYS A 395 -31.97 -0.72 -9.66
N PHE A 396 -32.80 -1.01 -8.67
CA PHE A 396 -32.34 -1.43 -7.35
C PHE A 396 -33.06 -2.72 -6.92
N PRO A 397 -32.33 -3.67 -6.30
CA PRO A 397 -32.97 -4.83 -5.70
C PRO A 397 -33.65 -4.47 -4.37
N ASP A 398 -34.68 -5.23 -4.00
CA ASP A 398 -35.50 -4.98 -2.80
C ASP A 398 -34.71 -5.02 -1.47
N TYR A 399 -33.57 -5.71 -1.46
CA TYR A 399 -32.73 -5.86 -0.26
C TYR A 399 -31.76 -4.70 -0.02
N MET A 400 -31.66 -3.74 -0.94
CA MET A 400 -30.71 -2.62 -0.80
C MET A 400 -31.23 -1.58 0.20
N GLY A 401 -30.36 -1.04 1.05
CA GLY A 401 -30.74 0.02 1.99
C GLY A 401 -31.10 1.34 1.28
N THR A 402 -32.05 2.08 1.85
CA THR A 402 -32.49 3.39 1.30
C THR A 402 -31.35 4.41 1.22
N ALA A 403 -30.44 4.40 2.20
CA ALA A 403 -29.26 5.28 2.21
C ALA A 403 -28.28 4.96 1.07
N VAL A 404 -28.12 3.69 0.70
CA VAL A 404 -27.32 3.30 -0.48
C VAL A 404 -28.00 3.72 -1.76
N MET A 405 -29.30 3.46 -1.91
CA MET A 405 -30.02 3.85 -3.11
C MET A 405 -29.92 5.37 -3.35
N ASP A 406 -30.08 6.17 -2.30
CA ASP A 406 -29.92 7.63 -2.36
C ASP A 406 -28.49 8.03 -2.76
N LEU A 407 -27.47 7.38 -2.18
CA LEU A 407 -26.07 7.62 -2.56
C LEU A 407 -25.83 7.33 -4.04
N LEU A 408 -26.26 6.16 -4.51
CA LEU A 408 -26.04 5.68 -5.87
C LEU A 408 -26.76 6.55 -6.89
N LYS A 409 -28.00 7.00 -6.61
CA LYS A 409 -28.71 7.97 -7.46
C LYS A 409 -27.93 9.28 -7.63
N LYS A 410 -27.27 9.75 -6.58
CA LYS A 410 -26.51 11.01 -6.61
C LYS A 410 -25.12 10.87 -7.23
N LEU A 411 -24.44 9.73 -7.03
CA LEU A 411 -23.14 9.43 -7.65
C LEU A 411 -23.27 9.09 -9.14
N LEU A 412 -24.32 8.36 -9.51
CA LEU A 412 -24.62 7.97 -10.89
C LEU A 412 -25.53 8.99 -11.58
N ASN A 413 -25.40 10.27 -11.20
CA ASN A 413 -25.99 11.37 -11.93
C ASN A 413 -25.19 11.62 -13.21
N ARG A 414 -25.88 11.60 -14.35
CA ARG A 414 -25.26 11.77 -15.67
C ARG A 414 -24.73 13.18 -15.90
N ASP A 415 -25.31 14.19 -15.24
CA ASP A 415 -24.76 15.54 -15.24
C ASP A 415 -23.63 15.63 -14.21
N PRO A 416 -22.35 15.78 -14.64
CA PRO A 416 -21.22 15.84 -13.72
C PRO A 416 -21.27 17.05 -12.78
N ALA A 417 -21.99 18.13 -13.12
CA ALA A 417 -22.14 19.30 -12.25
C ALA A 417 -23.17 19.08 -11.13
N GLN A 418 -24.13 18.19 -11.33
CA GLN A 418 -25.14 17.79 -10.32
C GLN A 418 -24.78 16.49 -9.60
N ARG A 419 -23.65 15.87 -9.97
CA ARG A 419 -23.15 14.65 -9.37
C ARG A 419 -22.60 14.93 -7.97
N LEU A 420 -22.92 14.05 -7.02
CA LEU A 420 -22.34 14.13 -5.68
C LEU A 420 -20.81 14.05 -5.75
N GLY A 421 -20.13 15.03 -5.13
CA GLY A 421 -18.68 15.17 -5.20
C GLY A 421 -18.19 16.16 -6.23
N ALA A 422 -19.09 16.79 -7.01
CA ALA A 422 -18.74 17.88 -7.91
C ALA A 422 -18.05 19.03 -7.17
N ASN A 423 -18.46 19.32 -5.92
CA ASN A 423 -17.81 20.32 -5.08
C ASN A 423 -16.81 19.73 -4.07
N GLY A 424 -16.37 18.48 -4.30
CA GLY A 424 -15.33 17.81 -3.54
C GLY A 424 -15.83 16.68 -2.64
N ALA A 425 -14.87 15.89 -2.16
CA ALA A 425 -15.13 14.64 -1.43
C ALA A 425 -15.92 14.81 -0.13
N GLN A 426 -15.96 16.01 0.46
CA GLN A 426 -16.72 16.26 1.69
C GLN A 426 -18.22 16.05 1.52
N GLU A 427 -18.77 16.29 0.32
CA GLU A 427 -20.18 15.99 0.04
C GLU A 427 -20.47 14.50 0.23
N LEU A 428 -19.60 13.63 -0.31
CA LEU A 428 -19.71 12.17 -0.14
C LEU A 428 -19.55 11.78 1.33
N LYS A 429 -18.53 12.33 2.01
CA LYS A 429 -18.24 11.98 3.41
C LYS A 429 -19.37 12.34 4.38
N SER A 430 -20.17 13.36 4.03
CA SER A 430 -21.32 13.80 4.81
C SER A 430 -22.61 13.01 4.51
N HIS A 431 -22.59 12.13 3.51
CA HIS A 431 -23.75 11.37 3.10
C HIS A 431 -24.21 10.39 4.19
N PRO A 432 -25.53 10.19 4.42
CA PRO A 432 -26.04 9.26 5.43
C PRO A 432 -25.49 7.84 5.35
N PHE A 433 -25.15 7.37 4.16
CA PHE A 433 -24.51 6.06 3.97
C PHE A 433 -23.19 5.90 4.75
N PHE A 434 -22.44 6.99 4.96
CA PHE A 434 -21.18 6.99 5.69
C PHE A 434 -21.29 7.55 7.11
N ALA A 435 -22.50 7.73 7.65
CA ALA A 435 -22.72 8.39 8.95
C ALA A 435 -22.00 7.70 10.13
N GLU A 436 -21.78 6.38 10.04
CA GLU A 436 -21.08 5.59 11.07
C GLU A 436 -19.54 5.62 10.94
N ILE A 437 -19.02 6.22 9.86
CA ILE A 437 -17.59 6.24 9.57
C ILE A 437 -16.93 7.44 10.26
N ASN A 438 -16.02 7.12 11.18
CA ASN A 438 -15.07 8.08 11.70
C ASN A 438 -13.83 8.10 10.81
N TRP A 439 -13.73 9.11 9.95
CA TRP A 439 -12.64 9.27 8.97
C TRP A 439 -11.24 9.30 9.59
N GLN A 440 -11.08 9.83 10.80
CA GLN A 440 -9.78 9.81 11.50
C GLN A 440 -9.39 8.39 11.93
N LYS A 441 -10.35 7.62 12.47
CA LYS A 441 -10.13 6.21 12.81
C LYS A 441 -9.88 5.35 11.56
N LEU A 442 -10.59 5.65 10.47
CA LEU A 442 -10.40 4.99 9.17
C LEU A 442 -8.98 5.19 8.66
N ASN A 443 -8.52 6.44 8.56
CA ASN A 443 -7.18 6.75 8.04
C ASN A 443 -6.05 6.29 8.97
N ALA A 444 -6.35 6.08 10.26
CA ALA A 444 -5.44 5.45 11.20
C ALA A 444 -5.47 3.90 11.17
N ARG A 445 -6.25 3.28 10.27
CA ARG A 445 -6.48 1.82 10.19
C ARG A 445 -6.89 1.21 11.53
N LYS A 446 -7.82 1.88 12.23
CA LYS A 446 -8.34 1.44 13.56
C LYS A 446 -9.65 0.65 13.48
N TYR A 447 -10.25 0.55 12.30
CA TYR A 447 -11.37 -0.35 12.07
C TYR A 447 -10.85 -1.76 11.87
N ARG A 448 -11.56 -2.75 12.42
CA ARG A 448 -11.28 -4.16 12.14
C ARG A 448 -12.02 -4.55 10.86
N PRO A 449 -11.32 -5.01 9.81
CA PRO A 449 -11.99 -5.50 8.61
C PRO A 449 -12.92 -6.67 8.91
N ALA A 450 -14.07 -6.71 8.23
CA ALA A 450 -15.06 -7.78 8.38
C ALA A 450 -14.56 -9.10 7.77
N PHE A 451 -13.78 -8.99 6.69
CA PHE A 451 -13.14 -10.11 6.01
C PHE A 451 -11.63 -10.00 6.16
N ARG A 452 -10.97 -11.14 6.39
CA ARG A 452 -9.52 -11.26 6.40
C ARG A 452 -9.13 -12.35 5.40
N PRO A 453 -8.34 -12.04 4.37
CA PRO A 453 -7.86 -13.04 3.43
C PRO A 453 -7.04 -14.14 4.13
N GLU A 454 -7.20 -15.38 3.68
CA GLU A 454 -6.33 -16.47 4.12
C GLU A 454 -4.98 -16.37 3.43
N VAL A 455 -3.95 -16.01 4.20
CA VAL A 455 -2.58 -15.87 3.72
C VAL A 455 -1.66 -16.66 4.65
N SER A 456 -0.92 -17.61 4.08
CA SER A 456 -0.04 -18.50 4.83
C SER A 456 1.32 -17.86 5.17
N HIS A 457 1.85 -17.01 4.29
CA HIS A 457 3.15 -16.34 4.44
C HIS A 457 3.29 -15.09 3.57
N ALA A 458 4.35 -14.30 3.76
CA ALA A 458 4.54 -13.01 3.07
C ALA A 458 4.72 -13.11 1.54
N ALA A 459 5.09 -14.28 1.01
CA ALA A 459 5.20 -14.54 -0.42
C ALA A 459 3.98 -15.29 -1.00
N ASP A 460 2.93 -15.50 -0.20
CA ASP A 460 1.76 -16.25 -0.64
C ASP A 460 1.09 -15.56 -1.84
N THR A 461 0.68 -16.37 -2.79
CA THR A 461 0.00 -15.96 -4.03
C THR A 461 -1.24 -16.80 -4.30
N SER A 462 -1.74 -17.53 -3.29
CA SER A 462 -2.98 -18.33 -3.38
C SER A 462 -4.21 -17.52 -3.80
N ASN A 463 -4.23 -16.22 -3.47
CA ASN A 463 -5.31 -15.28 -3.80
C ASN A 463 -5.11 -14.56 -5.14
N PHE A 464 -4.13 -14.98 -5.97
CA PHE A 464 -3.90 -14.45 -7.31
C PHE A 464 -4.32 -15.47 -8.37
N ASP A 465 -4.60 -14.99 -9.58
CA ASP A 465 -5.00 -15.85 -10.68
C ASP A 465 -3.94 -16.92 -10.99
N GLN A 466 -4.39 -18.16 -11.12
CA GLN A 466 -3.55 -19.30 -11.48
C GLN A 466 -3.03 -19.21 -12.91
N GLU A 467 -3.74 -18.52 -13.81
CA GLU A 467 -3.30 -18.27 -15.19
C GLU A 467 -1.94 -17.57 -15.19
N PHE A 468 -1.76 -16.55 -14.32
CA PHE A 468 -0.51 -15.82 -14.22
C PHE A 468 0.50 -16.54 -13.33
N THR A 469 0.10 -16.98 -12.13
CA THR A 469 1.06 -17.52 -11.15
C THR A 469 1.69 -18.85 -11.56
N SER A 470 1.11 -19.56 -12.52
CA SER A 470 1.65 -20.78 -13.11
C SER A 470 2.68 -20.53 -14.23
N GLU A 471 2.81 -19.29 -14.71
CA GLU A 471 3.80 -18.95 -15.73
C GLU A 471 5.23 -19.05 -15.21
N GLU A 472 6.18 -19.32 -16.12
CA GLU A 472 7.60 -19.26 -15.76
C GLU A 472 7.99 -17.88 -15.23
N ALA A 473 8.61 -17.90 -14.05
CA ALA A 473 9.13 -16.73 -13.33
C ALA A 473 10.40 -16.17 -14.00
N ARG A 474 10.24 -15.63 -15.21
CA ARG A 474 11.31 -15.03 -16.02
C ARG A 474 10.96 -13.62 -16.47
N ASP A 475 11.97 -12.75 -16.49
CA ASP A 475 11.87 -11.46 -17.17
C ASP A 475 11.87 -11.69 -18.69
N SER A 476 11.06 -10.91 -19.40
CA SER A 476 10.93 -11.02 -20.85
C SER A 476 12.19 -10.51 -21.56
N CYS A 477 12.75 -11.26 -22.51
CA CYS A 477 13.86 -10.74 -23.33
C CYS A 477 13.36 -9.60 -24.24
N VAL A 478 14.20 -8.59 -24.48
CA VAL A 478 13.95 -7.54 -25.49
C VAL A 478 14.89 -7.81 -26.65
N ASP A 479 14.36 -7.81 -27.87
CA ASP A 479 15.18 -7.90 -29.08
C ASP A 479 16.15 -6.72 -29.13
N PRO A 480 17.48 -6.95 -29.21
CA PRO A 480 18.47 -5.89 -29.37
C PRO A 480 18.21 -4.92 -30.53
N HIS A 481 17.47 -5.33 -31.57
CA HIS A 481 17.09 -4.48 -32.71
C HIS A 481 16.00 -3.46 -32.36
N ASN A 482 15.21 -3.70 -31.31
CA ASN A 482 14.14 -2.81 -30.84
C ASN A 482 14.62 -1.85 -29.74
N ARG A 483 15.94 -1.68 -29.59
CA ARG A 483 16.51 -0.75 -28.61
C ARG A 483 16.34 0.68 -29.07
N LEU A 484 15.88 1.52 -28.15
CA LEU A 484 15.73 2.94 -28.43
C LEU A 484 17.10 3.62 -28.57
N PRO A 485 17.26 4.56 -29.54
CA PRO A 485 18.45 5.39 -29.67
C PRO A 485 18.69 6.25 -28.41
N ASP A 486 19.94 6.65 -28.17
CA ASP A 486 20.33 7.43 -26.98
C ASP A 486 19.56 8.76 -26.85
N SER A 487 19.19 9.39 -27.97
CA SER A 487 18.35 10.60 -27.98
C SER A 487 16.97 10.37 -27.37
N GLN A 488 16.38 9.19 -27.57
CA GLN A 488 15.10 8.81 -26.96
C GLN A 488 15.28 8.28 -25.54
N GLN A 489 16.42 7.67 -25.22
CA GLN A 489 16.74 7.25 -23.85
C GLN A 489 16.75 8.43 -22.87
N ALA A 490 17.26 9.58 -23.32
CA ALA A 490 17.33 10.81 -22.52
C ALA A 490 15.95 11.27 -22.02
N GLN A 491 14.87 10.91 -22.71
CA GLN A 491 13.50 11.26 -22.29
C GLN A 491 13.10 10.57 -20.98
N PHE A 492 13.77 9.48 -20.58
CA PHE A 492 13.51 8.77 -19.32
C PHE A 492 14.44 9.21 -18.16
N ALA A 493 15.16 10.32 -18.33
CA ALA A 493 16.01 10.88 -17.29
C ALA A 493 15.23 11.16 -16.00
N GLY A 494 15.86 10.87 -14.85
CA GLY A 494 15.24 11.06 -13.54
C GLY A 494 14.25 9.97 -13.13
N PHE A 495 13.99 8.93 -13.94
CA PHE A 495 13.08 7.83 -13.56
C PHE A 495 13.58 7.03 -12.36
N SER A 496 14.89 6.87 -12.21
CA SER A 496 15.47 6.13 -11.08
C SER A 496 15.21 6.88 -9.77
N TYR A 497 14.51 6.23 -8.84
CA TYR A 497 14.17 6.75 -7.52
C TYR A 497 14.59 5.74 -6.45
N ARG A 498 15.40 6.22 -5.51
CA ARG A 498 15.67 5.59 -4.23
C ARG A 498 15.79 6.73 -3.25
N LYS A 499 14.91 6.79 -2.24
CA LYS A 499 14.95 7.91 -1.29
C LYS A 499 16.31 7.93 -0.60
N THR A 500 17.04 9.03 -0.77
CA THR A 500 18.29 9.31 -0.03
C THR A 500 18.01 10.46 0.94
N SER A 501 18.76 10.52 2.05
CA SER A 501 18.62 11.53 3.11
C SER A 501 18.79 12.98 2.62
N ALA A 502 19.17 13.23 1.36
CA ALA A 502 19.24 14.56 0.78
C ALA A 502 17.87 15.17 0.42
N GLU A 503 16.84 14.35 0.13
CA GLU A 503 15.52 14.84 -0.29
C GLU A 503 14.58 15.15 0.89
N SER A 504 14.87 14.66 2.10
CA SER A 504 14.08 14.93 3.32
C SER A 504 14.12 16.39 3.76
N MET A 505 15.21 17.13 3.46
CA MET A 505 15.38 18.52 3.87
C MET A 505 14.54 19.54 3.08
N GLN A 506 14.05 19.21 1.87
CA GLN A 506 13.16 20.11 1.12
C GLN A 506 11.67 19.87 1.42
N ILE A 507 11.31 18.68 1.90
CA ILE A 507 9.91 18.27 2.05
C ILE A 507 9.31 18.72 3.40
N GLY A 508 10.15 18.91 4.43
CA GLY A 508 9.71 19.35 5.76
C GLY A 508 9.31 20.84 5.88
N SER A 509 9.57 21.68 4.88
CA SER A 509 9.34 23.13 4.97
C SER A 509 7.97 23.62 4.47
N LEU A 510 7.13 22.74 3.93
CA LEU A 510 5.81 23.15 3.38
C LEU A 510 4.64 22.92 4.35
N ASN A 511 4.83 22.11 5.40
CA ASN A 511 3.84 21.92 6.45
C ASN A 511 4.19 22.75 7.69
N GLY A 512 4.02 24.08 7.59
CA GLY A 512 4.03 24.94 8.76
C GLY A 512 4.60 26.32 8.52
N ARG A 513 3.80 27.21 7.90
CA ARG A 513 3.78 28.65 8.21
C ARG A 513 2.63 29.32 7.44
N ARG A 514 1.51 29.59 8.12
CA ARG A 514 0.71 30.78 7.84
C ARG A 514 1.54 31.98 8.29
N GLY A 515 1.93 32.86 7.37
CA GLY A 515 2.67 34.07 7.71
C GLY A 515 3.11 34.85 6.48
N SER A 516 2.37 35.92 6.19
CA SER A 516 2.77 37.17 5.49
C SER A 516 3.98 37.15 4.54
N LEU A 517 3.71 37.41 3.27
CA LEU A 517 4.70 37.79 2.25
C LEU A 517 5.51 39.02 2.71
N PRO A 518 6.86 39.04 2.57
CA PRO A 518 7.64 40.25 2.73
C PRO A 518 7.46 41.15 1.49
N ARG A 519 7.10 42.41 1.72
CA ARG A 519 7.18 43.49 0.72
C ARG A 519 8.65 43.69 0.32
N GLY A 520 8.99 43.36 -0.92
CA GLY A 520 10.28 43.63 -1.54
C GLY A 520 10.13 44.50 -2.78
N SER A 521 10.50 45.77 -2.63
CA SER A 521 10.70 46.81 -3.64
C SER A 521 11.12 46.32 -5.04
N LEU A 522 10.22 46.42 -6.02
CA LEU A 522 10.56 46.40 -7.45
C LEU A 522 10.80 47.84 -7.92
N ALA A 523 12.06 48.23 -8.00
CA ALA A 523 12.48 49.43 -8.69
C ALA A 523 12.33 49.22 -10.20
N LEU A 524 11.48 50.05 -10.81
CA LEU A 524 11.34 50.20 -12.26
C LEU A 524 12.68 50.55 -12.91
N ARG A 525 13.10 49.74 -13.89
CA ARG A 525 14.00 50.21 -14.95
C ARG A 525 13.33 49.94 -16.30
N ARG A 526 12.90 51.04 -16.92
CA ARG A 526 12.46 51.13 -18.31
C ARG A 526 13.68 51.28 -19.20
N GLU A 527 13.90 50.32 -20.10
CA GLU A 527 14.47 50.47 -21.45
C GLU A 527 13.86 49.29 -22.24
N GLY A 528 13.27 49.38 -23.42
CA GLY A 528 13.36 50.34 -24.51
C GLY A 528 13.53 49.53 -25.80
N HIS A 529 12.45 49.39 -26.57
CA HIS A 529 12.35 48.97 -27.98
C HIS A 529 12.42 47.49 -28.37
N GLY A 530 11.44 47.08 -29.20
CA GLY A 530 11.59 46.00 -30.18
C GLY A 530 10.37 45.11 -30.40
N LEU A 531 9.31 45.62 -31.03
CA LEU A 531 8.23 44.80 -31.62
C LEU A 531 8.84 43.75 -32.57
N ARG A 532 8.47 42.46 -32.43
CA ARG A 532 8.13 41.58 -33.56
C ARG A 532 7.08 40.53 -33.17
N ARG A 533 5.98 40.64 -33.92
CA ARG A 533 4.83 39.76 -34.12
C ARG A 533 5.28 38.40 -34.66
N TRP A 534 4.70 37.30 -34.17
CA TRP A 534 4.61 36.03 -34.89
C TRP A 534 3.23 35.42 -34.61
N GLU A 535 2.36 35.50 -35.62
CA GLU A 535 1.25 34.58 -35.86
C GLU A 535 1.84 33.39 -36.63
N GLU A 536 1.63 32.18 -36.14
CA GLU A 536 0.93 31.05 -36.77
C GLU A 536 0.91 29.86 -35.81
#